data_AF-A0A438J8Y7-F1
#
_entry.id   AF-A0A438J8Y7-F1
#
_cell.length_a   1.000
_cell.length_b   1.000
_cell.length_c   1.000
_cell.angle_alpha   90.00
_cell.angle_beta   90.00
_cell.angle_gamma   90.00
#
_symmetry.space_group_name_H-M   'P 1'
#
loop_
_entity.id
_entity.type
_entity.pdbx_description
1 polymer ?
#
loop_
_entity_poly.entity_id
_entity_poly.type
_entity_poly.pdbx_seq_one_letter_code
_entity_poly.pdbx_strand_id
1 'polypeptide(L)'
;MSSFTLISSQTQHLLASMLSDKEFTQNYIETNRERLRKRYEMIIQGLRVAGIECLQGNAGLFCWMNLSPLLETPTREGELALWNSILHEVKLNISPGSSCHCSEPGWFRVCFANMSEQTLEVALDRIHQFMKRRCDKEKLGHV
;
A
#
# COMPACT_ATOMS: atom_id res chain seq x y z
N MET A 1 -18.31 -27.17 -20.11
CA MET A 1 -17.13 -26.40 -19.64
C MET A 1 -16.16 -26.32 -20.80
N SER A 2 -15.72 -25.12 -21.19
CA SER A 2 -14.75 -24.94 -22.27
C SER A 2 -13.42 -25.59 -21.91
N SER A 3 -12.90 -26.47 -22.76
CA SER A 3 -11.62 -27.17 -22.59
C SER A 3 -10.39 -26.26 -22.71
N PHE A 4 -10.57 -25.00 -23.11
CA PHE A 4 -9.47 -24.09 -23.44
C PHE A 4 -8.85 -23.35 -22.24
N THR A 5 -9.41 -23.50 -21.03
CA THR A 5 -8.95 -22.77 -19.82
C THR A 5 -8.98 -23.63 -18.55
N LEU A 6 -8.82 -24.95 -18.69
CA LEU A 6 -8.81 -25.84 -17.53
C LEU A 6 -7.60 -25.57 -16.62
N ILE A 7 -7.83 -25.64 -15.31
CA ILE A 7 -6.74 -25.56 -14.32
C ILE A 7 -5.85 -26.80 -14.48
N SER A 8 -4.54 -26.62 -14.37
CA SER A 8 -3.59 -27.74 -14.34
C SER A 8 -4.03 -28.82 -13.36
N SER A 9 -4.10 -30.07 -13.80
CA SER A 9 -4.46 -31.20 -12.94
C SER A 9 -3.50 -31.33 -11.75
N GLN A 10 -2.23 -30.97 -11.93
CA GLN A 10 -1.24 -30.94 -10.86
C GLN A 10 -1.57 -29.88 -9.80
N THR A 11 -1.95 -28.67 -10.21
CA THR A 11 -2.39 -27.61 -9.28
C THR A 11 -3.67 -27.99 -8.57
N GLN A 12 -4.62 -28.62 -9.28
CA GLN A 12 -5.85 -29.13 -8.67
C GLN A 12 -5.54 -30.16 -7.58
N HIS A 13 -4.70 -31.16 -7.87
CA HIS A 13 -4.34 -32.19 -6.90
C HIS A 13 -3.62 -31.60 -5.68
N LEU A 14 -2.62 -30.74 -5.90
CA LEU A 14 -1.87 -30.08 -4.83
C LEU A 14 -2.78 -29.26 -3.90
N LEU A 15 -3.60 -28.38 -4.48
CA LEU A 15 -4.49 -27.53 -3.69
C LEU A 15 -5.59 -28.34 -3.01
N ALA A 16 -6.13 -29.38 -3.64
CA ALA A 16 -7.11 -30.27 -3.01
C ALA A 16 -6.52 -30.94 -1.77
N SER A 17 -5.30 -31.48 -1.85
CA SER A 17 -4.61 -32.09 -0.70
C SER A 17 -4.33 -31.06 0.40
N MET A 18 -3.78 -29.90 0.04
CA MET A 18 -3.43 -28.85 1.02
C MET A 18 -4.67 -28.25 1.71
N LEU A 19 -5.74 -27.99 0.96
CA LEU A 19 -6.96 -27.34 1.48
C LEU A 19 -7.88 -28.32 2.22
N SER A 20 -7.73 -29.63 2.03
CA SER A 20 -8.48 -30.65 2.79
C SER A 20 -7.91 -30.88 4.18
N ASP A 21 -6.68 -30.47 4.45
CA ASP A 21 -6.05 -30.50 5.77
C ASP A 21 -6.65 -29.38 6.66
N LYS A 22 -7.50 -29.79 7.60
CA LYS A 22 -8.20 -28.88 8.52
C LYS A 22 -7.26 -28.19 9.52
N GLU A 23 -6.21 -28.88 9.95
CA GLU A 23 -5.25 -28.32 10.90
C GLU A 23 -4.41 -27.23 10.21
N PHE A 24 -3.91 -27.54 9.01
CA PHE A 24 -3.20 -26.58 8.18
C PHE A 24 -4.05 -25.34 7.88
N THR A 25 -5.27 -25.52 7.39
CA THR A 25 -6.13 -24.40 6.97
C THR A 25 -6.50 -23.47 8.12
N GLN A 26 -6.83 -24.02 9.30
CA GLN A 26 -7.11 -23.21 10.48
C GLN A 26 -5.89 -22.40 10.92
N ASN A 27 -4.74 -23.06 11.05
CA ASN A 27 -3.49 -22.41 11.44
C ASN A 27 -3.05 -21.34 10.43
N TYR A 28 -3.21 -21.61 9.12
CA TYR A 28 -2.90 -20.66 8.06
C TYR A 28 -3.75 -19.40 8.19
N ILE A 29 -5.06 -19.53 8.39
CA ILE A 29 -5.98 -18.38 8.48
C ILE A 29 -5.64 -17.51 9.70
N GLU A 30 -5.44 -18.13 10.87
CA GLU A 30 -5.07 -17.42 12.10
C GLU A 30 -3.73 -16.70 11.96
N THR A 31 -2.71 -17.43 11.51
CA THR A 31 -1.36 -16.88 11.32
C THR A 31 -1.34 -15.77 10.28
N ASN A 32 -2.05 -15.93 9.16
CA ASN A 32 -2.08 -14.93 8.09
C ASN A 32 -2.80 -13.65 8.54
N ARG A 33 -3.92 -13.76 9.26
CA ARG A 33 -4.63 -12.60 9.82
C ARG A 33 -3.75 -11.84 10.82
N GLU A 34 -3.08 -12.56 11.71
CA GLU A 34 -2.20 -11.94 12.71
C GLU A 34 -1.03 -11.19 12.05
N ARG A 35 -0.37 -11.81 11.07
CA ARG A 35 0.74 -11.19 10.35
C ARG A 35 0.31 -9.98 9.52
N LEU A 36 -0.86 -10.05 8.86
CA LEU A 36 -1.41 -8.92 8.11
C LEU A 36 -1.79 -7.77 9.03
N ARG A 37 -2.40 -8.05 10.19
CA ARG A 37 -2.72 -7.04 11.21
C ARG A 37 -1.44 -6.33 11.69
N LYS A 38 -0.40 -7.09 12.06
CA LYS A 38 0.90 -6.52 12.47
C LYS A 38 1.48 -5.60 11.39
N ARG A 39 1.46 -6.03 10.12
CA ARG A 39 1.95 -5.23 8.99
C ARG A 39 1.13 -3.96 8.77
N TYR A 40 -0.19 -4.07 8.84
CA TYR A 40 -1.11 -2.94 8.72
C TYR A 40 -0.87 -1.91 9.83
N GLU A 41 -0.76 -2.32 11.08
CA GLU A 41 -0.48 -1.43 12.21
C GLU A 41 0.87 -0.70 12.04
N MET A 42 1.90 -1.42 11.58
CA MET A 42 3.23 -0.87 11.33
C MET A 42 3.20 0.25 10.28
N ILE A 43 2.57 0.02 9.11
CA ILE A 43 2.49 1.04 8.06
C ILE A 43 1.62 2.23 8.47
N ILE A 44 0.47 1.99 9.12
CA ILE A 44 -0.43 3.06 9.55
C ILE A 44 0.23 3.95 10.59
N GLN A 45 0.92 3.37 11.57
CA GLN A 45 1.63 4.15 12.58
C GLN A 45 2.82 4.90 11.97
N GLY A 46 3.57 4.29 11.06
CA GLY A 46 4.66 4.94 10.35
C GLY A 46 4.20 6.14 9.52
N LEU A 47 3.10 5.99 8.77
CA LEU A 47 2.51 7.09 7.98
C LEU A 47 1.95 8.20 8.88
N ARG A 48 1.30 7.85 10.01
CA ARG A 48 0.81 8.83 10.98
C ARG A 48 1.94 9.68 11.56
N VAL A 49 3.10 9.09 11.88
CA VAL A 49 4.29 9.84 12.33
C VAL A 49 4.77 10.83 11.25
N ALA A 50 4.54 10.53 9.97
CA ALA A 50 4.81 11.43 8.85
C ALA A 50 3.77 12.54 8.69
N GLY A 51 2.70 12.57 9.50
CA GLY A 51 1.55 13.45 9.32
C GLY A 51 0.61 13.02 8.19
N ILE A 52 0.67 11.75 7.76
CA ILE A 52 -0.14 11.23 6.66
C ILE A 52 -1.24 10.33 7.24
N GLU A 53 -2.49 10.71 6.98
CA GLU A 53 -3.66 9.92 7.37
C GLU A 53 -4.00 8.88 6.30
N CYS A 54 -4.62 7.78 6.74
CA CYS A 54 -5.10 6.71 5.87
C CYS A 54 -6.58 6.42 6.17
N LEU A 55 -7.33 5.98 5.16
CA LEU A 55 -8.66 5.42 5.39
C LEU A 55 -8.53 4.20 6.31
N GLN A 56 -9.37 4.13 7.35
CA GLN A 56 -9.39 3.00 8.26
C GLN A 56 -9.83 1.74 7.52
N GLY A 57 -8.89 0.81 7.32
CA GLY A 57 -9.13 -0.52 6.79
C GLY A 57 -9.11 -1.59 7.88
N ASN A 58 -9.79 -2.70 7.61
CA ASN A 58 -9.78 -3.92 8.44
C ASN A 58 -9.40 -5.19 7.63
N ALA A 59 -9.10 -5.05 6.34
CA ALA A 59 -8.81 -6.13 5.42
C ALA A 59 -7.94 -5.65 4.25
N GLY A 60 -7.49 -6.60 3.43
CA GLY A 60 -6.68 -6.34 2.25
C GLY A 60 -5.18 -6.47 2.51
N LEU A 61 -4.40 -6.14 1.48
CA LEU A 61 -2.94 -6.25 1.46
C LEU A 61 -2.27 -4.88 1.25
N PHE A 62 -3.05 -3.81 1.42
CA PHE A 62 -2.69 -2.43 1.17
C PHE A 62 -3.46 -1.48 2.10
N CYS A 63 -2.96 -0.27 2.27
CA CYS A 63 -3.72 0.83 2.87
C CYS A 63 -4.08 1.88 1.80
N TRP A 64 -5.12 2.65 2.08
CA TRP A 64 -5.56 3.76 1.24
C TRP A 64 -5.11 5.07 1.87
N MET A 65 -3.96 5.56 1.41
CA MET A 65 -3.22 6.68 1.96
C MET A 65 -3.73 8.00 1.38
N ASN A 66 -3.99 9.00 2.24
CA ASN A 66 -4.44 10.31 1.83
C ASN A 66 -3.27 11.30 1.73
N LEU A 67 -2.90 11.66 0.51
CA LEU A 67 -1.93 12.71 0.21
C LEU A 67 -2.59 13.95 -0.43
N SER A 68 -3.92 14.07 -0.39
CA SER A 68 -4.61 15.26 -0.91
C SER A 68 -4.11 16.59 -0.33
N PRO A 69 -3.66 16.69 0.94
CA PRO A 69 -3.08 17.92 1.46
C PRO A 69 -1.74 18.32 0.82
N LEU A 70 -1.09 17.40 0.09
CA LEU A 70 0.20 17.64 -0.58
C LEU A 70 0.06 18.00 -2.06
N LEU A 71 -1.17 18.06 -2.57
CA LEU A 71 -1.44 18.45 -3.94
C LEU A 71 -1.37 19.98 -4.08
N GLU A 72 -0.59 20.46 -5.04
CA GLU A 72 -0.59 21.89 -5.42
C GLU A 72 -1.94 22.28 -6.06
N THR A 73 -2.49 21.37 -6.87
CA THR A 73 -3.81 21.50 -7.49
C THR A 73 -4.60 20.20 -7.27
N PRO A 74 -5.86 20.26 -6.78
CA PRO A 74 -6.69 19.09 -6.53
C PRO A 74 -7.28 18.53 -7.84
N THR A 75 -6.41 18.15 -8.78
CA THR A 75 -6.75 17.58 -10.08
C THR A 75 -6.02 16.26 -10.28
N ARG A 76 -6.46 15.48 -11.27
CA ARG A 76 -5.78 14.24 -11.66
C ARG A 76 -4.34 14.50 -12.06
N GLU A 77 -4.08 15.61 -12.75
CA GLU A 77 -2.75 16.02 -13.19
C GLU A 77 -1.85 16.32 -11.98
N GLY A 78 -2.39 16.99 -10.96
CA GLY A 78 -1.69 17.23 -9.69
C GLY A 78 -1.35 15.92 -8.95
N GLU A 79 -2.29 14.98 -8.91
CA GLU A 79 -2.05 13.63 -8.36
C GLU A 79 -0.93 12.90 -9.11
N LEU A 80 -0.94 12.93 -10.45
CA LEU A 80 0.08 12.29 -11.27
C LEU A 80 1.45 12.97 -11.16
N ALA A 81 1.49 14.30 -10.98
CA ALA A 81 2.72 15.01 -10.69
C ALA A 81 3.32 14.59 -9.34
N LEU A 82 2.49 14.51 -8.28
CA LEU A 82 2.92 14.00 -6.98
C LEU A 82 3.37 12.54 -7.07
N TRP A 83 2.62 11.70 -7.77
CA TRP A 83 2.98 10.30 -8.02
C TRP A 83 4.36 10.17 -8.69
N ASN A 84 4.64 10.96 -9.73
CA ASN A 84 5.92 10.96 -10.41
C ASN A 84 7.08 11.35 -9.47
N SER A 85 6.88 12.34 -8.60
CA SER A 85 7.86 12.72 -7.57
C SER A 85 8.11 11.57 -6.58
N ILE A 86 7.06 10.90 -6.11
CA ILE A 86 7.20 9.73 -5.22
C ILE A 86 7.95 8.58 -5.93
N LEU A 87 7.62 8.30 -7.18
CA LEU A 87 8.26 7.24 -7.95
C LEU A 87 9.75 7.53 -8.21
N HIS A 88 10.08 8.75 -8.60
CA HIS A 88 11.43 9.08 -9.06
C HIS A 88 12.35 9.62 -7.97
N GLU A 89 11.85 10.38 -7.01
CA GLU A 89 12.66 10.94 -5.91
C GLU A 89 12.66 10.03 -4.68
N VAL A 90 11.47 9.57 -4.25
CA VAL A 90 11.31 8.71 -3.07
C VAL A 90 11.61 7.24 -3.40
N LYS A 91 11.61 6.88 -4.70
CA LYS A 91 11.86 5.52 -5.19
C LYS A 91 10.86 4.51 -4.62
N LEU A 92 9.59 4.92 -4.53
CA LEU A 92 8.48 4.06 -4.10
C LEU A 92 7.45 3.96 -5.21
N ASN A 93 7.15 2.73 -5.63
CA ASN A 93 6.09 2.48 -6.60
C ASN A 93 4.77 2.24 -5.86
N ILE A 94 3.88 3.23 -5.91
CA ILE A 94 2.54 3.19 -5.33
C ILE A 94 1.50 3.45 -6.43
N SER A 95 0.25 3.05 -6.23
CA SER A 95 -0.80 3.27 -7.24
C SER A 95 -1.56 4.57 -6.94
N PRO A 96 -1.64 5.53 -7.88
CA PRO A 96 -2.46 6.72 -7.70
C PRO A 96 -3.95 6.37 -7.78
N GLY A 97 -4.80 7.10 -7.07
CA GLY A 97 -6.23 6.84 -6.95
C GLY A 97 -6.94 6.83 -8.30
N SER A 98 -6.50 7.67 -9.25
CA SER A 98 -7.00 7.70 -10.63
C SER A 98 -6.83 6.38 -11.39
N SER A 99 -5.83 5.55 -11.05
CA SER A 99 -5.69 4.20 -11.63
C SER A 99 -6.76 3.22 -11.14
N CYS A 100 -7.44 3.56 -10.05
CA CYS A 100 -8.58 2.82 -9.51
C CYS A 100 -9.90 3.58 -9.72
N HIS A 101 -9.92 4.57 -10.61
CA HIS A 101 -11.08 5.43 -10.89
C HIS A 101 -11.62 6.18 -9.67
N CYS A 102 -10.76 6.52 -8.70
CA CYS A 102 -11.15 7.39 -7.60
C CYS A 102 -11.58 8.77 -8.13
N SER A 103 -12.73 9.25 -7.67
CA SER A 103 -13.28 10.56 -8.08
C SER A 103 -12.52 11.74 -7.48
N GLU A 104 -11.90 11.54 -6.32
CA GLU A 104 -11.17 12.57 -5.58
C GLU A 104 -9.65 12.38 -5.76
N PRO A 105 -8.92 13.39 -6.29
CA PRO A 105 -7.48 13.31 -6.40
C PRO A 105 -6.76 13.30 -5.05
N GLY A 106 -5.61 12.62 -5.01
CA GLY A 106 -4.68 12.66 -3.87
C GLY A 106 -4.71 11.41 -3.00
N TRP A 107 -5.55 10.43 -3.34
CA TRP A 107 -5.54 9.13 -2.69
C TRP A 107 -4.56 8.17 -3.36
N PHE A 108 -3.91 7.31 -2.57
CA PHE A 108 -2.92 6.36 -3.08
C PHE A 108 -3.05 4.99 -2.43
N ARG A 109 -2.89 3.94 -3.23
CA ARG A 109 -2.79 2.55 -2.75
C ARG A 109 -1.34 2.20 -2.44
N VAL A 110 -1.08 1.77 -1.22
CA VAL A 110 0.25 1.31 -0.79
C VAL A 110 0.17 -0.12 -0.28
N CYS A 111 0.79 -1.07 -0.99
CA CYS A 111 0.84 -2.48 -0.60
C CYS A 111 1.89 -2.71 0.49
N PHE A 112 1.57 -3.55 1.48
CA PHE A 112 2.44 -3.84 2.63
C PHE A 112 2.70 -5.34 2.88
N ALA A 113 2.04 -6.23 2.13
CA ALA A 113 2.04 -7.68 2.40
C ALA A 113 3.07 -8.48 1.59
N ASN A 114 3.87 -7.83 0.73
CA ASN A 114 4.79 -8.49 -0.21
C ASN A 114 6.27 -8.21 0.07
N MET A 115 6.60 -7.56 1.20
CA MET A 115 7.98 -7.30 1.60
C MET A 115 8.22 -7.61 3.09
N SER A 116 9.50 -7.65 3.48
CA SER A 116 9.91 -7.81 4.88
C SER A 116 9.62 -6.56 5.72
N GLU A 117 9.68 -6.68 7.05
CA GLU A 117 9.54 -5.50 7.94
C GLU A 117 10.64 -4.47 7.63
N GLN A 118 11.87 -4.93 7.40
CA GLN A 118 13.02 -4.06 7.12
C GLN A 118 12.83 -3.23 5.84
N THR A 119 12.28 -3.83 4.78
CA THR A 119 11.99 -3.09 3.55
C THR A 119 10.86 -2.09 3.77
N LEU A 120 9.87 -2.42 4.60
CA LEU A 120 8.80 -1.49 4.97
C LEU A 120 9.35 -0.31 5.80
N GLU A 121 10.27 -0.55 6.73
CA GLU A 121 10.97 0.51 7.49
C GLU A 121 11.71 1.46 6.57
N VAL A 122 12.50 0.93 5.62
CA VAL A 122 13.19 1.75 4.62
C VAL A 122 12.21 2.59 3.79
N ALA A 123 11.05 2.04 3.44
CA ALA A 123 10.03 2.81 2.72
C ALA A 123 9.45 3.94 3.59
N LEU A 124 9.15 3.67 4.86
CA LEU A 124 8.65 4.66 5.81
C LEU A 124 9.68 5.77 6.06
N ASP A 125 10.96 5.43 6.24
CA ASP A 125 12.05 6.40 6.42
C ASP A 125 12.15 7.34 5.21
N ARG A 126 12.03 6.80 3.99
CA ARG A 126 12.03 7.60 2.77
C ARG A 126 10.83 8.55 2.70
N ILE A 127 9.65 8.11 3.13
CA ILE A 127 8.46 8.96 3.24
C ILE A 127 8.68 10.05 4.30
N HIS A 128 9.21 9.73 5.47
CA HIS A 128 9.53 10.71 6.52
C HIS A 128 10.48 11.79 6.01
N GLN A 129 11.55 11.38 5.31
CA GLN A 129 12.49 12.32 4.71
C GLN A 129 11.85 13.18 3.62
N PHE A 130 10.96 12.61 2.80
CA PHE A 130 10.21 13.35 1.79
C PHE A 130 9.30 14.42 2.41
N MET A 131 8.55 14.06 3.44
CA MET A 131 7.69 14.99 4.18
C MET A 131 8.49 16.11 4.83
N LYS A 132 9.61 15.77 5.49
CA LYS A 132 10.51 16.77 6.10
C LYS A 132 11.02 17.79 5.08
N ARG A 133 11.51 17.34 3.93
CA ARG A 133 11.98 18.24 2.86
C ARG A 133 10.90 19.17 2.33
N ARG A 134 9.63 18.73 2.28
CA ARG A 134 8.52 19.57 1.84
C ARG A 134 8.13 20.62 2.89
N CYS A 135 8.06 20.25 4.17
CA CYS A 135 7.84 21.21 5.24
C CYS A 135 8.93 22.30 5.30
N ASP A 136 10.18 21.95 5.04
CA ASP A 136 11.28 22.92 5.02
C ASP A 136 11.15 23.89 3.83
N LYS A 137 10.70 23.42 2.67
CA LYS A 137 10.43 24.27 1.49
C LYS A 137 9.27 25.24 1.71
N GLU A 138 8.17 24.79 2.32
CA GLU A 138 7.03 25.64 2.64
C GLU A 138 7.42 26.78 3.59
N LYS A 139 8.29 26.51 4.57
CA LYS A 139 8.81 27.53 5.48
C LYS A 139 9.72 28.57 4.81
N LEU A 140 10.50 28.17 3.80
CA LEU A 140 11.36 29.11 3.04
C LEU A 140 10.58 29.95 2.02
N GLY A 141 9.44 29.46 1.51
CA GLY A 141 8.59 30.17 0.54
C GLY A 141 7.63 31.20 1.15
N HIS A 142 7.70 31.46 2.45
CA HIS A 142 6.91 32.46 3.18
C HIS A 142 7.76 33.64 3.70
N VAL A 143 8.94 33.87 3.10
CA VAL A 143 9.77 35.08 3.29
C VAL A 143 9.71 35.94 2.04
#